data_AF-S8E4K1-F1
#
_entry.id   AF-S8E4K1-F1
#
_cell.length_a   1.000
_cell.length_b   1.000
_cell.length_c   1.000
_cell.angle_alpha   90.00
_cell.angle_beta   90.00
_cell.angle_gamma   90.00
#
_symmetry.space_group_name_H-M   'P 1'
#
loop_
_entity.id
_entity.type
_entity.pdbx_description
1 polymer ?
#
loop_
_entity_poly.entity_id
_entity_poly.type
_entity_poly.pdbx_seq_one_letter_code
_entity_poly.pdbx_strand_id
1 'polypeptide(L)' 'ALVSLDLQDDWEEREDVLRRFDMNMAYGPCLGMSRLARWERAVALGLSPPKEVNELLSSGKANADCLWEGRV' A
#
# COMPACT_ATOMS: atom_id res chain seq x y z
N ALA A 1 -13.15 -28.42 0.39
CA ALA A 1 -13.08 -27.17 -0.40
C ALA A 1 -13.28 -25.97 0.54
N LEU A 2 -12.31 -25.71 1.42
CA LEU A 2 -12.38 -24.63 2.43
C LEU A 2 -11.14 -23.72 2.43
N VAL A 3 -10.12 -24.00 1.62
CA VAL A 3 -8.83 -23.27 1.65
C VAL A 3 -8.86 -21.99 0.80
N SER A 4 -9.83 -21.84 -0.12
CA SER A 4 -9.86 -20.70 -1.06
C SER A 4 -10.49 -19.42 -0.50
N LEU A 5 -11.37 -19.49 0.50
CA LEU A 5 -12.00 -18.29 1.08
C LEU A 5 -11.03 -17.54 2.00
N ASP A 6 -10.32 -18.27 2.86
CA ASP A 6 -9.40 -17.69 3.85
C ASP A 6 -8.24 -16.89 3.20
N LEU A 7 -7.76 -17.33 2.04
CA LEU A 7 -6.73 -16.59 1.31
C LEU A 7 -7.28 -15.29 0.72
N GLN A 8 -8.52 -15.30 0.25
CA GLN A 8 -9.12 -14.18 -0.46
C GLN A 8 -9.42 -13.02 0.50
N ASP A 9 -9.89 -13.32 1.71
CA ASP A 9 -10.09 -12.34 2.79
C ASP A 9 -8.75 -11.71 3.21
N ASP A 10 -7.70 -12.52 3.35
CA ASP A 10 -6.35 -12.07 3.67
C ASP A 10 -5.74 -11.17 2.56
N TRP A 11 -6.14 -11.35 1.30
CA TRP A 11 -5.79 -10.41 0.22
C TRP A 11 -6.55 -9.09 0.29
N GLU A 12 -7.87 -9.12 0.57
CA GLU A 12 -8.70 -7.93 0.73
C GLU A 12 -8.20 -7.06 1.90
N GLU A 13 -7.91 -7.67 3.05
CA GLU A 13 -7.42 -6.95 4.23
C GLU A 13 -6.10 -6.23 3.97
N ARG A 14 -5.15 -6.90 3.30
CA ARG A 14 -3.87 -6.28 2.91
C ARG A 14 -4.06 -5.10 1.97
N GLU A 15 -4.92 -5.25 0.96
CA GLU A 15 -5.17 -4.17 0.01
C GLU A 15 -5.87 -2.99 0.67
N ASP A 16 -6.74 -3.22 1.66
CA ASP A 16 -7.37 -2.15 2.42
C ASP A 16 -6.38 -1.31 3.24
N VAL A 17 -5.35 -1.94 3.81
CA VAL A 17 -4.23 -1.21 4.45
C VAL A 17 -3.54 -0.30 3.44
N LEU A 18 -3.26 -0.80 2.24
CA LEU A 18 -2.58 -0.05 1.19
C LEU A 18 -3.45 1.08 0.61
N ARG A 19 -4.76 0.86 0.46
CA ARG A 19 -5.72 1.91 0.04
C ARG A 19 -5.83 3.03 1.07
N ARG A 20 -5.86 2.69 2.36
CA ARG A 20 -5.82 3.69 3.45
C ARG A 20 -4.53 4.51 3.40
N PHE A 21 -3.40 3.87 3.10
CA PHE A 21 -2.15 4.57 2.85
C PHE A 21 -2.26 5.52 1.63
N ASP A 22 -2.83 5.07 0.51
CA ASP A 22 -3.06 5.87 -0.70
C ASP A 22 -3.90 7.13 -0.45
N MET A 23 -4.91 7.03 0.41
CA MET A 23 -5.79 8.15 0.77
C MET A 23 -5.18 9.09 1.82
N ASN A 24 -4.14 8.68 2.55
CA ASN A 24 -3.55 9.51 3.58
C ASN A 24 -2.60 10.57 2.96
N MET A 25 -3.07 11.81 2.89
CA MET A 25 -2.32 12.93 2.29
C MET A 25 -1.09 13.37 3.10
N ALA A 26 -0.95 12.94 4.36
CA ALA A 26 0.19 13.30 5.19
C ALA A 26 1.53 12.83 4.58
N TYR A 27 1.51 11.77 3.76
CA TYR A 27 2.69 11.18 3.12
C TYR A 27 2.96 11.73 1.70
N GLY A 28 2.30 12.83 1.34
CA GLY A 28 2.43 13.50 0.05
C GLY A 28 1.69 12.77 -1.08
N PRO A 29 1.81 13.23 -2.34
CA PRO A 29 1.07 12.68 -3.48
C PRO A 29 1.43 11.22 -3.75
N CYS A 30 0.45 10.41 -4.16
CA CYS A 30 0.62 8.99 -4.50
C CYS A 30 0.72 8.70 -6.00
N LEU A 31 0.15 9.56 -6.85
CA LEU A 31 0.17 9.39 -8.30
C LEU A 31 1.58 9.58 -8.88
N GLY A 32 1.93 8.76 -9.88
CA GLY A 32 3.19 8.86 -10.61
C GLY A 32 4.40 8.26 -9.89
N MET A 33 4.17 7.46 -8.84
CA MET A 33 5.21 6.67 -8.18
C MET A 33 4.61 5.41 -7.54
N SER A 34 5.44 4.39 -7.33
CA SER A 34 4.99 3.19 -6.60
C SER A 34 4.70 3.51 -5.13
N ARG A 35 3.82 2.71 -4.51
CA ARG A 35 3.52 2.77 -3.07
C ARG A 35 4.80 2.66 -2.23
N LEU A 36 5.75 1.82 -2.63
CA LEU A 36 7.02 1.64 -1.90
C LEU A 36 7.87 2.90 -1.97
N ALA A 37 8.05 3.47 -3.16
CA ALA A 37 8.79 4.72 -3.32
C ALA A 37 8.14 5.88 -2.54
N ARG A 38 6.80 5.91 -2.48
CA ARG A 38 6.07 6.89 -1.65
C ARG A 38 6.33 6.69 -0.16
N TRP A 39 6.34 5.45 0.30
CA TRP A 39 6.64 5.09 1.70
C TRP A 39 8.07 5.51 2.08
N GLU A 40 9.07 5.17 1.26
CA GLU A 40 10.47 5.54 1.47
C GLU A 40 10.66 7.06 1.52
N ARG A 41 10.00 7.80 0.62
CA ARG A 41 10.00 9.27 0.65
C ARG A 41 9.42 9.81 1.96
N ALA A 42 8.32 9.24 2.44
CA ALA A 42 7.70 9.67 3.70
C ALA A 42 8.62 9.42 4.90
N VAL A 43 9.35 8.29 4.92
CA VAL A 43 10.40 8.04 5.92
C VAL A 43 11.52 9.07 5.82
N ALA A 44 12.02 9.35 4.62
CA ALA A 44 13.08 10.35 4.40
C ALA A 44 12.68 11.76 4.86
N LEU A 45 11.39 12.09 4.81
CA LEU A 45 10.82 13.34 5.31
C LEU A 45 10.49 13.32 6.82
N GLY A 46 10.73 12.21 7.52
CA GLY A 46 10.46 12.08 8.95
C GLY A 46 8.97 11.95 9.31
N LEU A 47 8.12 11.60 8.35
CA LEU A 47 6.65 11.58 8.51
C LEU A 47 6.12 10.31 9.19
N SER A 48 7.00 9.37 9.54
CA SER A 48 6.66 8.13 10.26
C SER A 48 5.49 7.33 9.65
N PRO A 49 5.56 6.94 8.37
CA PRO A 49 4.51 6.14 7.74
C PRO A 49 4.37 4.75 8.43
N PRO A 50 3.21 4.09 8.33
CA PRO A 50 2.97 2.81 9.00
C PRO A 50 3.94 1.73 8.53
N LYS A 51 4.55 0.99 9.45
CA LYS A 51 5.54 -0.05 9.14
C LYS A 51 4.95 -1.21 8.34
N GLU A 52 3.70 -1.58 8.67
CA GLU A 52 2.96 -2.64 7.99
C GLU A 52 2.88 -2.42 6.47
N VAL A 53 2.74 -1.17 6.01
CA VAL A 53 2.74 -0.84 4.58
C VAL A 53 4.04 -1.30 3.90
N ASN A 54 5.20 -1.06 4.52
CA ASN A 54 6.47 -1.53 3.99
C ASN A 54 6.59 -3.05 4.00
N GLU A 55 6.13 -3.70 5.07
CA GLU A 55 6.16 -5.16 5.18
C GLU A 55 5.31 -5.83 4.09
N LEU A 56 4.11 -5.28 3.82
CA LEU A 56 3.23 -5.71 2.75
C LEU A 56 3.87 -5.53 1.36
N LEU A 57 4.42 -4.35 1.09
CA LEU A 57 5.04 -4.02 -0.20
C LEU A 57 6.32 -4.81 -0.46
N SER A 58 7.14 -5.03 0.57
CA SER A 58 8.39 -5.80 0.49
C SER A 58 8.15 -7.29 0.30
N SER A 59 6.95 -7.80 0.59
CA SER A 59 6.62 -9.23 0.41
C SER A 59 6.48 -9.66 -1.06
N GLY A 60 6.36 -8.70 -1.99
CA GLY A 60 6.10 -8.96 -3.41
C GLY A 60 4.70 -9.52 -3.71
N LYS A 61 3.83 -9.66 -2.70
CA LYS A 61 2.43 -10.11 -2.81
C LYS A 61 1.43 -8.96 -2.66
N ALA A 62 1.86 -7.73 -2.90
CA ALA A 62 1.01 -6.55 -2.79
C ALA A 62 1.00 -5.81 -4.12
N ASN A 63 -0.10 -5.11 -4.41
CA ASN A 63 -0.12 -4.22 -5.56
C ASN A 63 0.81 -3.02 -5.28
N ALA A 64 1.77 -2.80 -6.16
CA ALA A 64 2.76 -1.74 -6.04
C ALA A 64 2.22 -0.37 -6.48
N ASP A 65 1.15 -0.35 -7.26
CA ASP A 65 0.56 0.87 -7.81
C ASP A 65 -0.42 1.48 -6.83
N CYS A 66 -0.53 2.81 -6.85
CA CYS A 66 -1.51 3.50 -6.03
C CYS A 66 -2.94 3.30 -6.55
N LEU A 67 -3.92 3.50 -5.68
CA LEU A 67 -5.36 3.37 -5.96
C LEU A 67 -5.82 4.09 -7.24
N TRP A 68 -5.19 5.20 -7.58
CA TRP A 68 -5.59 6.11 -8.66
C TRP A 68 -4.77 5.95 -9.94
N GLU A 69 -3.79 5.04 -9.97
CA GLU A 69 -2.91 4.86 -11.12
C GLU A 69 -3.72 4.48 -12.37
N GLY A 70 -3.58 5.28 -13.44
CA GLY A 70 -4.35 5.13 -14.68
C GLY A 70 -5.87 5.39 -14.60
N ARG A 71 -6.37 6.00 -13.52
CA ARG A 71 -7.81 6.28 -13.31
C ARG A 71 -8.19 7.76 -13.35
N VAL A 72 -7.23 8.63 -13.67
CA VAL A 72 -7.33 10.09 -13.73
C VAL A 72 -6.79 10.62 -15.04
#